data_AF-A0A7W4GX11-F1
#
_entry.id   AF-A0A7W4GX11-F1
#
_cell.length_a   1.000
_cell.length_b   1.000
_cell.length_c   1.000
_cell.angle_alpha   90.00
_cell.angle_beta   90.00
_cell.angle_gamma   90.00
#
_symmetry.space_group_name_H-M   'P 1'
#
loop_
_entity.id
_entity.type
_entity.pdbx_description
1 polymer ?
#
loop_
_entity_poly.entity_id
_entity_poly.type
_entity_poly.pdbx_seq_one_letter_code
_entity_poly.pdbx_strand_id
1 'polypeptide(L)'
;MSNQQVSGAAGGSVSSGAAKFAIAGDRVMKGRLLMAGLGEEIRALWDTFSRVEAWPAPNGHLDLNSDSILDVLNGLRRALTSIRSLDLEVFQNSNEQAYLAVRAADPRGLAVVGLTAPRNNAVHHPEVVDPGVDRAMGPLADGRYFIFPAWVDRTSRLDPMFTTQRGFSQAYADAYDGYVAGRSLLDPLLDAFDFFDSLAPLLARRDIEGQLAHFPLPPPPIAGVNLYFRLLPSSPNETKQRAVLDLQLRFMLETSLPEGRERVITGAFEADGEVVLTGYTVVSDTYRHLFLDVPVQVQADIRGGFRYLLSAAQPSSASEDGAVEVAADLTLPDGRRLPTDALLAAAASDAEVSRGRWELCQRDASYYRRFRRPGG
;
A
#
# COMPACT_ATOMS: atom_id res chain seq x y z
N MET A 1 39.93 15.77 -42.10
CA MET A 1 40.00 17.11 -41.49
C MET A 1 38.58 17.61 -41.30
N SER A 2 38.15 17.80 -40.04
CA SER A 2 36.95 18.53 -39.58
C SER A 2 35.58 18.00 -40.06
N ASN A 3 34.50 17.85 -39.29
CA ASN A 3 34.10 18.24 -37.95
C ASN A 3 32.99 17.25 -37.54
N GLN A 4 33.03 16.68 -36.34
CA GLN A 4 31.83 16.14 -35.69
C GLN A 4 31.78 16.72 -34.27
N GLN A 5 30.99 17.79 -34.12
CA GLN A 5 30.62 18.34 -32.83
C GLN A 5 29.66 17.36 -32.15
N VAL A 6 30.15 16.70 -31.11
CA VAL A 6 29.32 15.99 -30.14
C VAL A 6 28.76 17.05 -29.17
N SER A 7 27.49 17.40 -29.31
CA SER A 7 26.79 18.21 -28.31
C SER A 7 26.49 17.34 -27.10
N GLY A 8 27.25 17.53 -26.03
CA GLY A 8 26.95 16.98 -24.72
C GLY A 8 25.66 17.61 -24.17
N ALA A 9 24.60 16.82 -24.07
CA ALA A 9 23.43 17.16 -23.27
C ALA A 9 23.84 17.05 -21.80
N ALA A 10 24.16 18.19 -21.20
CA ALA A 10 24.32 18.32 -19.76
C ALA A 10 23.01 17.93 -19.08
N GLY A 11 23.05 16.87 -18.27
CA GLY A 11 22.00 16.51 -17.34
C GLY A 11 21.80 17.66 -16.35
N GLY A 12 20.76 18.45 -16.58
CA GLY A 12 20.25 19.40 -15.62
C GLY A 12 19.65 18.63 -14.45
N SER A 13 20.41 18.51 -13.37
CA SER A 13 19.88 18.24 -12.04
C SER A 13 18.84 19.32 -11.72
N VAL A 14 17.56 18.96 -11.83
CA VAL A 14 16.46 19.79 -11.33
C VAL A 14 16.48 19.66 -9.81
N SER A 15 17.30 20.47 -9.15
CA SER A 15 17.07 20.79 -7.76
C SER A 15 15.74 21.56 -7.69
N SER A 16 14.64 20.89 -7.33
CA SER A 16 13.38 21.56 -7.07
C SER A 16 13.55 22.36 -5.78
N GLY A 17 14.08 23.57 -5.92
CA GLY A 17 14.04 24.59 -4.88
C GLY A 17 12.60 24.97 -4.65
N ALA A 18 11.90 24.23 -3.78
CA ALA A 18 10.59 24.63 -3.31
C ALA A 18 10.72 26.05 -2.75
N ALA A 19 9.98 26.99 -3.33
CA ALA A 19 9.95 28.36 -2.86
C ALA A 19 9.53 28.33 -1.38
N LYS A 20 10.42 28.77 -0.49
CA LYS A 20 10.17 28.78 0.95
C LYS A 20 8.99 29.72 1.24
N PHE A 21 7.97 29.22 1.92
CA PHE A 21 6.82 30.00 2.32
C PHE A 21 7.22 30.97 3.44
N ALA A 22 6.94 32.27 3.27
CA ALA A 22 7.27 33.28 4.27
C ALA A 22 6.24 33.27 5.41
N ILE A 23 6.73 32.98 6.62
CA ILE A 23 5.91 33.04 7.85
C ILE A 23 6.06 34.44 8.47
N ALA A 24 4.95 35.02 8.92
CA ALA A 24 4.98 36.28 9.64
C ALA A 24 5.86 36.18 10.89
N GLY A 25 6.72 37.17 11.12
CA GLY A 25 7.78 37.09 12.14
C GLY A 25 7.28 36.81 13.56
N ASP A 26 6.13 37.37 13.92
CA ASP A 26 5.44 37.18 15.20
C ASP A 26 4.87 35.75 15.37
N ARG A 27 4.69 35.00 14.27
CA ARG A 27 4.17 33.64 14.27
C ARG A 27 5.26 32.56 14.26
N VAL A 28 6.52 32.91 13.99
CA VAL A 28 7.61 31.93 13.88
C VAL A 28 7.79 31.13 15.17
N MET A 29 7.79 31.78 16.33
CA MET A 29 7.96 31.08 17.61
C MET A 29 6.80 30.11 17.89
N LYS A 30 5.57 30.56 17.59
CA LYS A 30 4.37 29.71 17.71
C LYS A 30 4.43 28.52 16.77
N GLY A 31 4.81 28.73 15.51
CA GLY A 31 5.01 27.67 14.52
C GLY A 31 6.04 26.64 14.96
N ARG A 32 7.16 27.08 15.56
CA ARG A 32 8.18 26.18 16.12
C ARG A 32 7.64 25.31 17.26
N LEU A 33 6.91 25.92 18.20
CA LEU A 33 6.31 25.19 19.32
C LEU A 33 5.28 24.15 18.83
N LEU A 34 4.44 24.52 17.87
CA LEU A 34 3.43 23.63 17.32
C LEU A 34 4.02 22.51 16.47
N MET A 35 5.07 22.77 15.67
CA MET A 35 5.78 21.72 14.92
C MET A 35 6.51 20.74 15.83
N ALA A 36 7.18 21.25 16.88
CA ALA A 36 7.82 20.39 17.87
C ALA A 36 6.79 19.52 18.60
N GLY A 37 5.69 20.12 19.07
CA GLY A 37 4.59 19.40 19.69
C GLY A 37 3.97 18.36 18.75
N LEU A 38 3.74 18.69 17.48
CA LEU A 38 3.21 17.72 16.51
C LEU A 38 4.14 16.51 16.34
N GLY A 39 5.45 16.73 16.23
CA GLY A 39 6.43 15.63 16.14
C GLY A 39 6.42 14.73 17.39
N GLU A 40 6.34 15.33 18.57
CA GLU A 40 6.24 14.61 19.84
C GLU A 40 4.93 13.79 19.95
N GLU A 41 3.79 14.36 19.55
CA GLU A 41 2.50 13.65 19.59
C GLU A 41 2.45 12.51 18.57
N ILE A 42 3.01 12.69 17.37
CA ILE A 42 3.12 11.61 16.37
C ILE A 42 3.97 10.46 16.93
N ARG A 43 5.09 10.79 17.59
CA ARG A 43 5.95 9.80 18.22
C ARG A 43 5.25 9.07 19.37
N ALA A 44 4.59 9.80 20.26
CA ALA A 44 3.85 9.23 21.38
C ALA A 44 2.73 8.30 20.89
N LEU A 45 1.98 8.73 19.87
CA LEU A 45 0.96 7.89 19.23
C LEU A 45 1.54 6.59 18.70
N TRP A 46 2.65 6.67 17.95
CA TRP A 46 3.35 5.49 17.45
C TRP A 46 3.76 4.54 18.59
N ASP A 47 4.37 5.07 19.64
CA ASP A 47 4.83 4.28 20.78
C ASP A 47 3.65 3.61 21.52
N THR A 48 2.46 4.22 21.53
CA THR A 48 1.23 3.63 22.06
C THR A 48 0.68 2.54 21.13
N PHE A 49 0.38 2.84 19.86
CA PHE A 49 -0.33 1.88 19.01
C PHE A 49 0.53 0.74 18.50
N SER A 50 1.85 0.93 18.34
CA SER A 50 2.78 -0.16 18.01
C SER A 50 2.88 -1.24 19.10
N ARG A 51 2.23 -1.00 20.24
CA ARG A 51 2.13 -1.89 21.40
C ARG A 51 0.67 -2.24 21.75
N VAL A 52 -0.30 -1.85 20.93
CA VAL A 52 -1.69 -2.26 21.15
C VAL A 52 -1.77 -3.75 20.85
N GLU A 53 -1.93 -4.52 21.91
CA GLU A 53 -2.13 -5.95 21.84
C GLU A 53 -3.63 -6.27 21.84
N ALA A 54 -3.98 -7.32 21.11
CA ALA A 54 -5.32 -7.88 21.10
C ALA A 54 -5.30 -9.39 21.26
N TRP A 55 -6.35 -9.90 21.89
CA TRP A 55 -6.56 -11.31 22.12
C TRP A 55 -7.74 -11.82 21.31
N PRO A 56 -7.65 -13.00 20.69
CA PRO A 56 -8.82 -13.63 20.10
C PRO A 56 -9.85 -13.96 21.17
N ALA A 57 -11.04 -13.41 21.03
CA ALA A 57 -12.19 -13.70 21.86
C ALA A 57 -12.94 -14.95 21.34
N PRO A 58 -13.64 -15.70 22.21
CA PRO A 58 -14.35 -16.93 21.82
C PRO A 58 -15.43 -16.74 20.74
N ASN A 59 -15.91 -15.51 20.56
CA ASN A 59 -16.90 -15.13 19.54
C ASN A 59 -16.28 -14.74 18.19
N GLY A 60 -14.96 -14.87 18.03
CA GLY A 60 -14.25 -14.52 16.80
C GLY A 60 -13.89 -13.03 16.67
N HIS A 61 -14.13 -12.22 17.71
CA HIS A 61 -13.67 -10.83 17.77
C HIS A 61 -12.27 -10.73 18.39
N LEU A 62 -11.64 -9.57 18.28
CA LEU A 62 -10.38 -9.25 18.96
C LEU A 62 -10.67 -8.33 20.15
N ASP A 63 -10.39 -8.79 21.36
CA ASP A 63 -10.51 -7.99 22.58
C ASP A 63 -9.29 -7.08 22.69
N LEU A 64 -9.54 -5.78 22.61
CA LEU A 64 -8.52 -4.73 22.72
C LEU A 64 -8.35 -4.31 24.18
N ASN A 65 -7.13 -3.98 24.56
CA ASN A 65 -6.90 -3.27 25.82
C ASN A 65 -7.53 -1.86 25.76
N SER A 66 -8.57 -1.61 26.55
CA SER A 66 -9.34 -0.37 26.55
C SER A 66 -8.50 0.86 26.87
N ASP A 67 -7.48 0.71 27.73
CA ASP A 67 -6.66 1.83 28.19
C ASP A 67 -5.79 2.38 27.06
N SER A 68 -5.26 1.49 26.21
CA SER A 68 -4.43 1.88 25.07
C SER A 68 -5.23 2.69 24.02
N ILE A 69 -6.52 2.41 23.84
CA ILE A 69 -7.38 3.16 22.90
C ILE A 69 -7.59 4.59 23.39
N LEU A 70 -7.83 4.77 24.69
CA LEU A 70 -8.00 6.10 25.28
C LEU A 70 -6.74 6.95 25.12
N ASP A 71 -5.56 6.35 25.28
CA ASP A 71 -4.29 7.04 25.06
C ASP A 71 -4.09 7.43 23.59
N VAL A 72 -4.46 6.55 22.65
CA VAL A 72 -4.46 6.88 21.21
C VAL A 72 -5.39 8.06 20.93
N LEU A 73 -6.62 8.05 21.43
CA LEU A 73 -7.58 9.14 21.21
C LEU A 73 -7.07 10.47 21.79
N ASN A 74 -6.45 10.43 22.97
CA ASN A 74 -5.86 11.61 23.61
C ASN A 74 -4.70 12.18 22.81
N GLY A 75 -3.80 11.32 22.30
CA GLY A 75 -2.71 11.73 21.41
C GLY A 75 -3.22 12.32 20.10
N LEU A 76 -4.22 11.69 19.48
CA LEU A 76 -4.86 12.17 18.25
C LEU A 76 -5.44 13.57 18.45
N ARG A 77 -6.15 13.81 19.55
CA ARG A 77 -6.71 15.13 19.88
C ARG A 77 -5.63 16.22 19.93
N ARG A 78 -4.47 15.93 20.52
CA ARG A 78 -3.35 16.88 20.63
C ARG A 78 -2.70 17.11 19.26
N ALA A 79 -2.42 16.04 18.50
CA ALA A 79 -1.89 16.13 17.14
C ALA A 79 -2.81 16.95 16.21
N LEU A 80 -4.11 16.65 16.19
CA LEU A 80 -5.10 17.38 15.39
C LEU A 80 -5.23 18.85 15.80
N THR A 81 -5.06 19.15 17.08
CA THR A 81 -5.03 20.54 17.56
C THR A 81 -3.81 21.28 17.03
N SER A 82 -2.62 20.66 17.10
CA SER A 82 -1.40 21.24 16.53
C SER A 82 -1.51 21.47 15.02
N ILE A 83 -2.05 20.52 14.27
CA ILE A 83 -2.27 20.64 12.81
C ILE A 83 -3.19 21.82 12.50
N ARG A 84 -4.34 21.94 13.18
CA ARG A 84 -5.27 23.05 12.95
C ARG A 84 -4.65 24.40 13.30
N SER A 85 -3.91 24.48 14.40
CA SER A 85 -3.26 25.73 14.79
C SER A 85 -2.13 26.12 13.83
N LEU A 86 -1.39 25.15 13.29
CA LEU A 86 -0.45 25.40 12.20
C LEU A 86 -1.18 25.92 10.96
N ASP A 87 -2.20 25.19 10.50
CA ASP A 87 -3.00 25.52 9.32
C ASP A 87 -3.57 26.94 9.37
N LEU A 88 -4.37 27.25 10.40
CA LEU A 88 -5.09 28.52 10.50
C LEU A 88 -4.22 29.65 11.08
N GLU A 89 -3.55 29.38 12.19
CA GLU A 89 -2.95 30.43 13.02
C GLU A 89 -1.47 30.69 12.67
N VAL A 90 -0.82 29.84 11.89
CA VAL A 90 0.57 30.06 11.47
C VAL A 90 0.63 30.33 9.97
N PHE A 91 0.13 29.40 9.15
CA PHE A 91 0.28 29.49 7.70
C PHE A 91 -0.77 30.39 7.04
N GLN A 92 -2.06 30.13 7.25
CA GLN A 92 -3.13 30.92 6.62
C GLN A 92 -3.05 32.40 7.03
N ASN A 93 -2.87 32.68 8.32
CA ASN A 93 -2.74 34.06 8.78
C ASN A 93 -1.37 34.73 8.49
N SER A 94 -0.41 34.02 7.88
CA SER A 94 0.82 34.65 7.35
C SER A 94 0.64 35.15 5.92
N ASN A 95 0.04 34.33 5.05
CA ASN A 95 -0.32 34.71 3.67
C ASN A 95 -1.42 33.78 3.17
N GLU A 96 -2.67 34.18 3.41
CA GLU A 96 -3.85 33.36 3.18
C GLU A 96 -3.95 32.89 1.73
N GLN A 97 -3.91 33.81 0.77
CA GLN A 97 -4.12 33.48 -0.63
C GLN A 97 -3.07 32.50 -1.16
N ALA A 98 -1.78 32.76 -0.88
CA ALA A 98 -0.71 31.88 -1.33
C ALA A 98 -0.77 30.51 -0.63
N TYR A 99 -1.06 30.50 0.67
CA TYR A 99 -1.14 29.26 1.44
C TYR A 99 -2.29 28.37 0.96
N LEU A 100 -3.49 28.93 0.83
CA LEU A 100 -4.67 28.18 0.41
C LEU A 100 -4.49 27.60 -1.01
N ALA A 101 -3.83 28.33 -1.91
CA ALA A 101 -3.51 27.83 -3.25
C ALA A 101 -2.56 26.62 -3.19
N VAL A 102 -1.48 26.68 -2.41
CA VAL A 102 -0.54 25.56 -2.28
C VAL A 102 -1.17 24.38 -1.55
N ARG A 103 -1.96 24.63 -0.50
CA ARG A 103 -2.67 23.59 0.26
C ARG A 103 -3.68 22.82 -0.59
N ALA A 104 -4.37 23.50 -1.50
CA ALA A 104 -5.32 22.84 -2.40
C ALA A 104 -4.65 22.05 -3.54
N ALA A 105 -3.41 22.41 -3.91
CA ALA A 105 -2.68 21.77 -5.01
C ALA A 105 -1.83 20.56 -4.57
N ASP A 106 -1.49 20.46 -3.28
CA ASP A 106 -0.66 19.38 -2.73
C ASP A 106 -1.53 18.30 -2.06
N PRO A 107 -1.42 17.01 -2.42
CA PRO A 107 -2.09 15.91 -1.72
C PRO A 107 -1.91 15.92 -0.19
N ARG A 108 -0.73 16.33 0.30
CA ARG A 108 -0.45 16.43 1.73
C ARG A 108 -1.18 17.62 2.37
N GLY A 109 -1.37 18.70 1.61
CA GLY A 109 -2.23 19.83 2.00
C GLY A 109 -3.72 19.44 2.06
N LEU A 110 -4.18 18.57 1.15
CA LEU A 110 -5.53 18.00 1.20
C LEU A 110 -5.72 17.08 2.41
N ALA A 111 -4.68 16.34 2.84
CA ALA A 111 -4.72 15.62 4.12
C ALA A 111 -4.91 16.57 5.32
N VAL A 112 -4.25 17.75 5.34
CA VAL A 112 -4.48 18.78 6.38
C VAL A 112 -5.93 19.26 6.39
N VAL A 113 -6.52 19.50 5.21
CA VAL A 113 -7.94 19.85 5.08
C VAL A 113 -8.83 18.75 5.65
N GLY A 114 -8.60 17.49 5.25
CA GLY A 114 -9.33 16.34 5.73
C GLY A 114 -9.26 16.17 7.25
N LEU A 115 -8.08 16.37 7.86
CA LEU A 115 -7.87 16.26 9.31
C LEU A 115 -8.47 17.41 10.13
N THR A 116 -8.82 18.53 9.49
CA THR A 116 -9.40 19.68 10.17
C THR A 116 -10.85 19.42 10.62
N ALA A 117 -11.59 18.59 9.88
CA ALA A 117 -12.99 18.25 10.19
C ALA A 117 -13.13 17.34 11.43
N PRO A 118 -12.41 16.20 11.52
CA PRO A 118 -12.38 15.38 12.73
C PRO A 118 -12.05 16.18 13.97
N ARG A 119 -11.13 17.16 13.95
CA ARG A 119 -10.77 17.94 15.16
C ARG A 119 -11.98 18.54 15.86
N ASN A 120 -12.92 19.13 15.13
CA ASN A 120 -14.08 19.79 15.75
C ASN A 120 -15.02 18.80 16.47
N ASN A 121 -14.86 17.50 16.23
CA ASN A 121 -15.67 16.43 16.84
C ASN A 121 -14.84 15.38 17.61
N ALA A 122 -13.54 15.23 17.34
CA ALA A 122 -12.60 14.30 17.98
C ALA A 122 -12.30 14.69 19.44
N VAL A 123 -12.67 15.91 19.84
CA VAL A 123 -12.73 16.29 21.25
C VAL A 123 -13.84 15.52 22.00
N HIS A 124 -14.76 14.86 21.29
CA HIS A 124 -15.99 14.27 21.86
C HIS A 124 -16.34 12.85 21.40
N HIS A 125 -15.68 12.27 20.38
CA HIS A 125 -16.12 10.99 19.78
C HIS A 125 -14.98 9.97 19.61
N PRO A 126 -15.01 8.83 20.34
CA PRO A 126 -14.05 7.72 20.16
C PRO A 126 -14.18 6.99 18.81
N GLU A 127 -15.21 7.33 18.02
CA GLU A 127 -15.61 6.64 16.77
C GLU A 127 -14.74 6.99 15.55
N VAL A 128 -13.70 7.81 15.69
CA VAL A 128 -12.80 8.20 14.58
C VAL A 128 -11.71 7.18 14.27
N VAL A 129 -11.50 6.22 15.17
CA VAL A 129 -10.50 5.16 15.05
C VAL A 129 -11.17 3.82 14.80
N ASP A 130 -10.79 3.15 13.70
CA ASP A 130 -11.12 1.76 13.48
C ASP A 130 -9.94 0.92 13.97
N PRO A 131 -10.08 0.11 15.02
CA PRO A 131 -9.03 -0.84 15.36
C PRO A 131 -8.77 -1.85 14.23
N GLY A 132 -9.74 -2.15 13.36
CA GLY A 132 -9.53 -2.91 12.12
C GLY A 132 -8.86 -4.28 12.30
N VAL A 133 -9.65 -5.37 12.36
CA VAL A 133 -9.11 -6.74 12.40
C VAL A 133 -8.27 -7.06 11.15
N ASP A 134 -8.58 -6.40 10.02
CA ASP A 134 -7.87 -6.46 8.75
C ASP A 134 -6.43 -5.90 8.82
N ARG A 135 -6.11 -5.15 9.87
CA ARG A 135 -4.77 -4.61 10.15
C ARG A 135 -4.12 -5.24 11.39
N ALA A 136 -4.61 -6.41 11.81
CA ALA A 136 -3.97 -7.22 12.84
C ALA A 136 -2.70 -7.92 12.31
N MET A 137 -1.60 -7.85 13.05
CA MET A 137 -0.37 -8.58 12.76
C MET A 137 -0.12 -9.65 13.82
N GLY A 138 -0.03 -10.90 13.37
CA GLY A 138 0.15 -12.05 14.23
C GLY A 138 -0.36 -13.34 13.58
N PRO A 139 -0.57 -14.41 14.38
CA PRO A 139 -0.34 -14.45 15.82
C PRO A 139 1.16 -14.39 16.17
N LEU A 140 1.48 -13.79 17.32
CA LEU A 140 2.77 -13.95 17.98
C LEU A 140 2.86 -15.37 18.56
N ALA A 141 4.06 -15.75 19.06
CA ALA A 141 4.30 -17.08 19.62
C ALA A 141 3.36 -17.46 20.78
N ASP A 142 2.76 -16.48 21.45
CA ASP A 142 1.80 -16.65 22.55
C ASP A 142 0.33 -16.46 22.13
N GLY A 143 0.06 -16.36 20.81
CA GLY A 143 -1.29 -16.22 20.28
C GLY A 143 -1.85 -14.80 20.26
N ARG A 144 -1.10 -13.80 20.73
CA ARG A 144 -1.51 -12.38 20.66
C ARG A 144 -1.38 -11.81 19.25
N TYR A 145 -2.12 -10.75 18.99
CA TYR A 145 -1.99 -9.93 17.78
C TYR A 145 -1.62 -8.50 18.16
N PHE A 146 -0.85 -7.84 17.30
CA PHE A 146 -0.71 -6.39 17.34
C PHE A 146 -1.73 -5.74 16.42
N ILE A 147 -2.33 -4.65 16.85
CA ILE A 147 -3.36 -3.94 16.09
C ILE A 147 -2.84 -2.58 15.65
N PHE A 148 -2.99 -2.30 14.36
CA PHE A 148 -2.58 -1.05 13.73
C PHE A 148 -3.82 -0.30 13.24
N PRO A 149 -4.34 0.64 14.05
CA PRO A 149 -5.64 1.23 13.75
C PRO A 149 -5.60 2.12 12.50
N ALA A 150 -6.77 2.31 11.91
CA ALA A 150 -7.01 3.18 10.76
C ALA A 150 -8.00 4.31 11.09
N TRP A 151 -8.04 5.31 10.21
CA TRP A 151 -9.12 6.29 10.19
C TRP A 151 -10.40 5.64 9.68
N VAL A 152 -11.51 5.86 10.38
CA VAL A 152 -12.82 5.30 10.01
C VAL A 152 -13.35 5.93 8.72
N ASP A 153 -14.05 5.15 7.90
CA ASP A 153 -14.77 5.67 6.74
C ASP A 153 -15.89 6.62 7.16
N ARG A 154 -15.96 7.79 6.49
CA ARG A 154 -16.91 8.84 6.86
C ARG A 154 -18.36 8.34 6.87
N THR A 155 -18.78 7.64 5.83
CA THR A 155 -20.15 7.14 5.66
C THR A 155 -20.52 6.05 6.65
N SER A 156 -19.53 5.43 7.31
CA SER A 156 -19.78 4.36 8.27
C SER A 156 -20.09 4.90 9.67
N ARG A 157 -19.42 5.97 10.12
CA ARG A 157 -19.54 6.48 11.49
C ARG A 157 -19.43 8.00 11.66
N LEU A 158 -19.07 8.77 10.63
CA LEU A 158 -18.75 10.19 10.78
C LEU A 158 -19.63 11.14 9.94
N ASP A 159 -20.61 10.65 9.19
CA ASP A 159 -21.48 11.49 8.34
C ASP A 159 -22.11 12.71 9.05
N PRO A 160 -22.60 12.62 10.30
CA PRO A 160 -23.09 13.78 11.03
C PRO A 160 -22.03 14.87 11.24
N MET A 161 -20.75 14.48 11.37
CA MET A 161 -19.63 15.40 11.63
C MET A 161 -19.37 16.36 10.48
N PHE A 162 -19.65 15.93 9.25
CA PHE A 162 -19.41 16.70 8.03
C PHE A 162 -20.65 17.45 7.53
N THR A 163 -21.83 17.15 8.07
CA THR A 163 -23.12 17.66 7.57
C THR A 163 -23.79 18.68 8.50
N THR A 164 -23.50 18.67 9.81
CA THR A 164 -24.27 19.43 10.81
C THR A 164 -23.62 20.73 11.32
N GLN A 165 -22.36 21.02 11.01
CA GLN A 165 -21.67 22.23 11.49
C GLN A 165 -21.60 23.34 10.42
N ARG A 166 -22.03 24.57 10.78
CA ARG A 166 -21.84 25.78 9.96
C ARG A 166 -20.35 25.95 9.62
N GLY A 167 -20.03 26.01 8.33
CA GLY A 167 -18.67 26.27 7.84
C GLY A 167 -17.95 25.05 7.27
N PHE A 168 -18.53 23.85 7.29
CA PHE A 168 -18.02 22.71 6.52
C PHE A 168 -18.61 22.71 5.12
N SER A 169 -17.73 22.87 4.12
CA SER A 169 -18.07 22.68 2.72
C SER A 169 -17.86 21.22 2.31
N GLN A 170 -18.50 20.81 1.21
CA GLN A 170 -18.30 19.51 0.58
C GLN A 170 -16.81 19.19 0.37
N ALA A 171 -15.98 20.21 0.12
CA ALA A 171 -14.54 20.04 -0.07
C ALA A 171 -13.81 19.43 1.13
N TYR A 172 -14.28 19.63 2.37
CA TYR A 172 -13.69 18.98 3.55
C TYR A 172 -14.06 17.50 3.63
N ALA A 173 -15.29 17.15 3.24
CA ALA A 173 -15.73 15.76 3.16
C ALA A 173 -14.95 15.02 2.06
N ASP A 174 -14.83 15.63 0.88
CA ASP A 174 -14.07 15.06 -0.24
C ASP A 174 -12.59 14.89 0.11
N ALA A 175 -11.99 15.86 0.83
CA ALA A 175 -10.61 15.78 1.29
C ALA A 175 -10.42 14.68 2.34
N TYR A 176 -11.37 14.50 3.27
CA TYR A 176 -11.30 13.41 4.25
C TYR A 176 -11.42 12.05 3.57
N ASP A 177 -12.42 11.87 2.70
CA ASP A 177 -12.67 10.62 2.00
C ASP A 177 -11.50 10.24 1.07
N GLY A 178 -10.90 11.22 0.39
CA GLY A 178 -9.81 10.99 -0.56
C GLY A 178 -8.43 10.82 0.08
N TYR A 179 -8.17 11.42 1.25
CA TYR A 179 -6.81 11.55 1.79
C TYR A 179 -6.64 11.12 3.25
N VAL A 180 -7.71 10.80 3.98
CA VAL A 180 -7.65 10.42 5.40
C VAL A 180 -8.33 9.08 5.67
N ALA A 181 -9.58 8.91 5.25
CA ALA A 181 -10.40 7.72 5.50
C ALA A 181 -9.72 6.42 5.04
N GLY A 182 -9.87 5.35 5.82
CA GLY A 182 -9.34 4.01 5.52
C GLY A 182 -7.82 3.87 5.59
N ARG A 183 -7.07 4.97 5.78
CA ARG A 183 -5.61 4.95 5.90
C ARG A 183 -5.17 4.65 7.33
N SER A 184 -3.96 4.13 7.51
CA SER A 184 -3.33 4.02 8.83
C SER A 184 -3.42 5.35 9.58
N LEU A 185 -3.70 5.32 10.89
CA LEU A 185 -3.83 6.53 11.70
C LEU A 185 -2.67 7.51 11.54
N LEU A 186 -1.46 6.98 11.45
CA LEU A 186 -0.23 7.73 11.41
C LEU A 186 -0.01 8.46 10.08
N ASP A 187 -0.49 7.87 8.99
CA ASP A 187 -0.11 8.25 7.64
C ASP A 187 -0.54 9.68 7.26
N PRO A 188 -1.82 10.08 7.51
CA PRO A 188 -2.24 11.45 7.32
C PRO A 188 -1.57 12.46 8.26
N LEU A 189 -1.19 12.05 9.49
CA LEU A 189 -0.46 12.92 10.41
C LEU A 189 0.96 13.22 9.92
N LEU A 190 1.63 12.19 9.37
CA LEU A 190 2.93 12.34 8.72
C LEU A 190 2.84 13.18 7.45
N ASP A 191 1.76 13.03 6.66
CA ASP A 191 1.50 13.92 5.52
C ASP A 191 1.36 15.38 5.95
N ALA A 192 0.60 15.65 7.02
CA ALA A 192 0.46 17.00 7.55
C ALA A 192 1.80 17.58 8.03
N PHE A 193 2.61 16.79 8.76
CA PHE A 193 3.93 17.22 9.21
C PHE A 193 4.84 17.55 8.03
N ASP A 194 4.93 16.65 7.05
CA ASP A 194 5.76 16.80 5.85
C ASP A 194 5.32 17.99 4.99
N PHE A 195 4.01 18.23 4.89
CA PHE A 195 3.48 19.43 4.23
C PHE A 195 4.01 20.71 4.87
N PHE A 196 3.82 20.88 6.19
CA PHE A 196 4.26 22.09 6.90
C PHE A 196 5.79 22.25 6.88
N ASP A 197 6.55 21.17 7.06
CA ASP A 197 8.01 21.19 6.98
C ASP A 197 8.49 21.59 5.58
N SER A 198 7.85 21.09 4.53
CA SER A 198 8.21 21.45 3.14
C SER A 198 7.96 22.92 2.81
N LEU A 199 6.95 23.54 3.44
CA LEU A 199 6.66 24.97 3.27
C LEU A 199 7.62 25.85 4.07
N ALA A 200 7.89 25.50 5.33
CA ALA A 200 8.71 26.29 6.24
C ALA A 200 9.64 25.41 7.11
N PRO A 201 10.76 24.89 6.56
CA PRO A 201 11.63 23.92 7.24
C PRO A 201 12.26 24.43 8.55
N LEU A 202 12.29 25.74 8.74
CA LEU A 202 12.83 26.41 9.94
C LEU A 202 11.92 26.31 11.17
N LEU A 203 10.68 25.85 10.98
CA LEU A 203 9.74 25.61 12.07
C LEU A 203 9.95 24.24 12.71
N ALA A 204 10.33 23.23 11.93
CA ALA A 204 10.62 21.90 12.46
C ALA A 204 11.91 21.91 13.29
N ARG A 205 11.89 21.20 14.42
CA ARG A 205 13.09 20.98 15.22
C ARG A 205 13.95 19.93 14.52
N ARG A 206 15.24 20.23 14.36
CA ARG A 206 16.24 19.33 13.78
C ARG A 206 17.41 19.14 14.74
N ASP A 207 18.07 17.99 14.68
CA ASP A 207 19.32 17.73 15.39
C ASP A 207 20.52 18.37 14.67
N ILE A 208 21.73 18.11 15.18
CA ILE A 208 22.96 18.69 14.63
C ILE A 208 23.29 18.13 13.24
N GLU A 209 22.78 16.94 12.91
CA GLU A 209 22.85 16.30 11.61
C GLU A 209 21.75 16.77 10.64
N GLY A 210 20.86 17.66 11.09
CA GLY A 210 19.75 18.19 10.29
C GLY A 210 18.56 17.23 10.16
N GLN A 211 18.56 16.11 10.87
CA GLN A 211 17.45 15.17 10.92
C GLN A 211 16.31 15.74 11.77
N LEU A 212 15.08 15.40 11.41
CA LEU A 212 13.91 15.83 12.16
C LEU A 212 13.92 15.20 13.56
N ALA A 213 13.77 16.03 14.58
CA ALA A 213 13.62 15.52 15.95
C ALA A 213 12.41 14.57 16.02
N HIS A 214 12.56 13.49 16.80
CA HIS A 214 11.58 12.41 16.97
C HIS A 214 11.41 11.44 15.79
N PHE A 215 12.12 11.68 14.68
CA PHE A 215 12.09 10.82 13.49
C PHE A 215 13.50 10.29 13.14
N PRO A 216 13.63 9.10 12.52
CA PRO A 216 12.55 8.14 12.21
C PRO A 216 11.87 7.60 13.47
N LEU A 217 10.60 7.22 13.32
CA LEU A 217 9.91 6.41 14.31
C LEU A 217 10.64 5.07 14.47
N PRO A 218 10.65 4.48 15.69
CA PRO A 218 11.31 3.22 15.92
C PRO A 218 10.56 2.12 15.16
N PRO A 219 11.26 1.08 14.66
CA PRO A 219 10.57 -0.05 14.05
C PRO A 219 9.65 -0.71 15.09
N PRO A 220 8.49 -1.24 14.66
CA PRO A 220 7.61 -1.96 15.57
C PRO A 220 8.29 -3.24 16.06
N PRO A 221 7.85 -3.83 17.19
CA PRO A 221 8.44 -5.04 17.75
C PRO A 221 8.36 -6.29 16.84
N ILE A 222 7.74 -6.18 15.67
CA ILE A 222 7.56 -7.24 14.66
C ILE A 222 8.53 -7.02 13.48
N ALA A 223 9.81 -6.81 13.79
CA ALA A 223 10.83 -6.29 12.87
C ALA A 223 11.06 -7.10 11.57
N GLY A 224 10.49 -8.30 11.43
CA GLY A 224 10.51 -9.08 10.19
C GLY A 224 9.55 -8.60 9.09
N VAL A 225 8.59 -7.72 9.43
CA VAL A 225 7.50 -7.29 8.51
C VAL A 225 7.50 -5.76 8.31
N ASN A 226 8.65 -5.10 8.52
CA ASN A 226 8.85 -3.64 8.45
C ASN A 226 8.44 -2.97 7.12
N LEU A 227 8.07 -3.74 6.10
CA LEU A 227 7.80 -3.25 4.76
C LEU A 227 6.56 -2.33 4.68
N TYR A 228 5.68 -2.32 5.69
CA TYR A 228 4.39 -1.62 5.59
C TYR A 228 4.27 -0.33 6.41
N PHE A 229 5.29 0.04 7.21
CA PHE A 229 5.18 1.21 8.09
C PHE A 229 5.99 2.40 7.59
N ARG A 230 5.31 3.54 7.48
CA ARG A 230 5.95 4.83 7.24
C ARG A 230 6.54 5.37 8.55
N LEU A 231 7.87 5.37 8.66
CA LEU A 231 8.58 5.81 9.87
C LEU A 231 9.11 7.25 9.78
N LEU A 232 9.11 7.86 8.58
CA LEU A 232 9.57 9.23 8.34
C LEU A 232 8.47 10.03 7.65
N PRO A 233 8.30 11.33 7.97
CA PRO A 233 7.38 12.20 7.25
C PRO A 233 7.67 12.24 5.74
N SER A 234 8.95 12.26 5.34
CA SER A 234 9.35 12.31 3.93
C SER A 234 9.27 10.96 3.20
N SER A 235 9.06 9.85 3.92
CA SER A 235 8.91 8.53 3.28
C SER A 235 7.60 8.47 2.48
N PRO A 236 7.55 7.64 1.41
CA PRO A 236 6.30 7.38 0.70
C PRO A 236 5.21 6.94 1.67
N ASN A 237 3.98 7.40 1.43
CA ASN A 237 2.82 6.95 2.19
C ASN A 237 2.47 5.49 1.89
N GLU A 238 1.60 4.89 2.69
CA GLU A 238 1.20 3.48 2.60
C GLU A 238 0.79 3.09 1.18
N THR A 239 0.00 3.94 0.49
CA THR A 239 -0.43 3.70 -0.89
C THR A 239 0.75 3.62 -1.87
N LYS A 240 1.68 4.59 -1.81
CA LYS A 240 2.86 4.60 -2.68
C LYS A 240 3.81 3.45 -2.33
N GLN A 241 4.02 3.18 -1.05
CA GLN A 241 4.88 2.11 -0.57
C GLN A 241 4.31 0.75 -1.00
N ARG A 242 3.00 0.55 -0.88
CA ARG A 242 2.32 -0.65 -1.37
C ARG A 242 2.47 -0.80 -2.88
N ALA A 243 2.34 0.26 -3.66
CA ALA A 243 2.57 0.20 -5.11
C ALA A 243 4.01 -0.19 -5.46
N VAL A 244 5.01 0.36 -4.76
CA VAL A 244 6.42 -0.01 -4.97
C VAL A 244 6.67 -1.47 -4.59
N LEU A 245 6.14 -1.92 -3.44
CA LEU A 245 6.27 -3.31 -3.01
C LEU A 245 5.55 -4.28 -3.93
N ASP A 246 4.38 -3.90 -4.44
CA ASP A 246 3.62 -4.68 -5.40
C ASP A 246 4.45 -4.89 -6.69
N LEU A 247 5.06 -3.82 -7.22
CA LEU A 247 5.97 -3.91 -8.36
C LEU A 247 7.20 -4.77 -8.06
N GLN A 248 7.82 -4.64 -6.88
CA GLN A 248 8.98 -5.45 -6.48
C GLN A 248 8.61 -6.93 -6.34
N LEU A 249 7.49 -7.23 -5.70
CA LEU A 249 6.96 -8.58 -5.57
C LEU A 249 6.65 -9.15 -6.95
N ARG A 250 5.93 -8.40 -7.80
CA ARG A 250 5.61 -8.79 -9.16
C ARG A 250 6.87 -9.14 -9.96
N PHE A 251 7.86 -8.24 -9.95
CA PHE A 251 9.13 -8.46 -10.62
C PHE A 251 9.84 -9.72 -10.12
N MET A 252 9.89 -9.93 -8.80
CA MET A 252 10.46 -11.14 -8.21
C MET A 252 9.71 -12.39 -8.66
N LEU A 253 8.37 -12.38 -8.62
CA LEU A 253 7.57 -13.52 -9.07
C LEU A 253 7.82 -13.84 -10.55
N GLU A 254 7.84 -12.84 -11.43
CA GLU A 254 8.00 -13.03 -12.89
C GLU A 254 9.43 -13.43 -13.28
N THR A 255 10.43 -13.09 -12.47
CA THR A 255 11.84 -13.44 -12.75
C THR A 255 12.33 -14.70 -12.06
N SER A 256 11.66 -15.14 -10.99
CA SER A 256 11.93 -16.43 -10.35
C SER A 256 11.25 -17.58 -11.08
N LEU A 257 11.90 -18.75 -11.13
CA LEU A 257 11.22 -19.98 -11.53
C LEU A 257 10.08 -20.30 -10.54
N PRO A 258 8.99 -20.95 -10.98
CA PRO A 258 7.95 -21.41 -10.08
C PRO A 258 8.47 -22.42 -9.05
N GLU A 259 7.83 -22.49 -7.89
CA GLU A 259 7.96 -23.59 -6.95
C GLU A 259 7.41 -24.88 -7.58
N GLY A 260 7.92 -26.04 -7.14
CA GLY A 260 7.42 -27.35 -7.53
C GLY A 260 8.30 -28.06 -8.54
N ARG A 261 7.84 -29.24 -8.98
CA ARG A 261 8.57 -30.10 -9.92
C ARG A 261 8.29 -29.72 -11.37
N GLU A 262 7.03 -29.44 -11.66
CA GLU A 262 6.53 -29.17 -13.01
C GLU A 262 5.15 -28.50 -12.96
N ARG A 263 4.75 -27.94 -14.10
CA ARG A 263 3.39 -27.41 -14.31
C ARG A 263 2.70 -28.13 -15.45
N VAL A 264 1.44 -28.48 -15.24
CA VAL A 264 0.60 -29.15 -16.25
C VAL A 264 -0.45 -28.17 -16.74
N ILE A 265 -0.38 -27.80 -18.03
CA ILE A 265 -1.35 -26.97 -18.74
C ILE A 265 -2.59 -27.83 -19.03
N THR A 266 -3.75 -27.39 -18.57
CA THR A 266 -5.04 -28.09 -18.78
C THR A 266 -6.04 -27.27 -19.58
N GLY A 267 -5.82 -25.96 -19.72
CA GLY A 267 -6.73 -25.08 -20.45
C GLY A 267 -6.13 -23.72 -20.76
N ALA A 268 -6.91 -22.90 -21.44
CA ALA A 268 -6.60 -21.51 -21.70
C ALA A 268 -7.89 -20.67 -21.73
N PHE A 269 -7.81 -19.38 -21.48
CA PHE A 269 -8.91 -18.44 -21.69
C PHE A 269 -8.39 -17.08 -22.18
N GLU A 270 -9.26 -16.29 -22.78
CA GLU A 270 -8.94 -14.91 -23.17
C GLU A 270 -9.35 -13.92 -22.07
N ALA A 271 -8.44 -13.01 -21.76
CA ALA A 271 -8.65 -11.86 -20.88
C ALA A 271 -7.81 -10.67 -21.38
N ASP A 272 -8.43 -9.48 -21.47
CA ASP A 272 -7.78 -8.24 -21.89
C ASP A 272 -7.04 -8.30 -23.24
N GLY A 273 -7.54 -9.14 -24.17
CA GLY A 273 -6.92 -9.33 -25.48
C GLY A 273 -5.68 -10.25 -25.48
N GLU A 274 -5.37 -10.88 -24.34
CA GLU A 274 -4.29 -11.84 -24.19
C GLU A 274 -4.83 -13.24 -23.85
N VAL A 275 -4.09 -14.27 -24.29
CA VAL A 275 -4.35 -15.66 -23.89
C VAL A 275 -3.68 -15.91 -22.55
N VAL A 276 -4.43 -16.45 -21.59
CA VAL A 276 -3.94 -16.90 -20.30
C VAL A 276 -4.02 -18.41 -20.23
N LEU A 277 -2.89 -19.06 -19.96
CA LEU A 277 -2.80 -20.50 -19.77
C LEU A 277 -3.15 -20.84 -18.31
N THR A 278 -3.92 -21.91 -18.13
CA THR A 278 -4.33 -22.40 -16.81
C THR A 278 -4.00 -23.88 -16.64
N GLY A 279 -3.82 -24.26 -15.39
CA GLY A 279 -3.52 -25.63 -15.01
C GLY A 279 -3.10 -25.72 -13.56
N TYR A 280 -2.24 -26.68 -13.25
CA TYR A 280 -1.75 -26.87 -11.89
C TYR A 280 -0.23 -27.06 -11.84
N THR A 281 0.36 -26.55 -10.77
CA THR A 281 1.74 -26.80 -10.35
C THR A 281 1.75 -28.06 -9.49
N VAL A 282 2.62 -29.01 -9.83
CA VAL A 282 2.84 -30.24 -9.07
C VAL A 282 3.99 -30.01 -8.09
N VAL A 283 3.68 -29.94 -6.80
CA VAL A 283 4.69 -29.73 -5.74
C VAL A 283 5.13 -31.06 -5.16
N SER A 284 4.17 -31.96 -4.94
CA SER A 284 4.40 -33.35 -4.53
C SER A 284 3.32 -34.25 -5.16
N ASP A 285 3.44 -35.55 -4.92
CA ASP A 285 2.48 -36.53 -5.43
C ASP A 285 1.07 -36.31 -4.86
N THR A 286 0.95 -35.64 -3.71
CA THR A 286 -0.31 -35.37 -3.00
C THR A 286 -0.71 -33.90 -2.99
N TYR A 287 0.17 -32.97 -3.36
CA TYR A 287 -0.10 -31.54 -3.32
C TYR A 287 0.08 -30.88 -4.68
N ARG A 288 -1.01 -30.25 -5.14
CA ARG A 288 -1.08 -29.46 -6.37
C ARG A 288 -1.77 -28.15 -6.07
N HIS A 289 -1.38 -27.09 -6.76
CA HIS A 289 -2.10 -25.82 -6.71
C HIS A 289 -2.26 -25.23 -8.11
N LEU A 290 -3.29 -24.42 -8.30
CA LEU A 290 -3.56 -23.79 -9.58
C LEU A 290 -2.43 -22.84 -10.00
N PHE A 291 -2.21 -22.69 -11.30
CA PHE A 291 -1.45 -21.58 -11.87
C PHE A 291 -2.27 -20.89 -12.97
N LEU A 292 -1.93 -19.61 -13.21
CA LEU A 292 -2.47 -18.75 -14.25
C LEU A 292 -1.29 -17.95 -14.79
N ASP A 293 -0.89 -18.15 -16.04
CA ASP A 293 0.24 -17.44 -16.64
C ASP A 293 0.04 -17.18 -18.13
N VAL A 294 0.66 -16.10 -18.62
CA VAL A 294 0.68 -15.77 -20.05
C VAL A 294 1.75 -16.60 -20.78
N PRO A 295 1.57 -16.86 -22.10
CA PRO A 295 2.53 -17.59 -22.92
C PRO A 295 3.98 -17.11 -22.78
N VAL A 296 4.22 -15.79 -22.73
CA VAL A 296 5.57 -15.24 -22.60
C VAL A 296 6.25 -15.63 -21.29
N GLN A 297 5.49 -15.71 -20.19
CA GLN A 297 6.00 -16.14 -18.89
C GLN A 297 6.33 -17.63 -18.89
N VAL A 298 5.44 -18.47 -19.45
CA VAL A 298 5.70 -19.91 -19.59
C VAL A 298 6.95 -20.17 -20.43
N GLN A 299 7.14 -19.43 -21.53
CA GLN A 299 8.36 -19.52 -22.33
C GLN A 299 9.61 -19.12 -21.54
N ALA A 300 9.54 -18.04 -20.75
CA ALA A 300 10.66 -17.62 -19.90
C ALA A 300 11.05 -18.71 -18.90
N ASP A 301 10.06 -19.35 -18.27
CA ASP A 301 10.27 -20.43 -17.32
C ASP A 301 10.91 -21.67 -17.97
N ILE A 302 10.42 -22.09 -19.14
CA ILE A 302 10.99 -23.23 -19.88
C ILE A 302 12.43 -22.94 -20.29
N ARG A 303 12.73 -21.71 -20.74
CA ARG A 303 14.12 -21.28 -21.01
C ARG A 303 14.98 -21.27 -19.76
N GLY A 304 14.38 -20.98 -18.60
CA GLY A 304 15.00 -21.10 -17.28
C GLY A 304 15.16 -22.54 -16.80
N GLY A 305 14.69 -23.54 -17.56
CA GLY A 305 14.80 -24.96 -17.22
C GLY A 305 13.65 -25.53 -16.39
N PHE A 306 12.57 -24.78 -16.18
CA PHE A 306 11.39 -25.29 -15.49
C PHE A 306 10.51 -26.13 -16.42
N ARG A 307 10.03 -27.27 -15.93
CA ARG A 307 9.31 -28.24 -16.75
C ARG A 307 7.83 -27.90 -16.90
N TYR A 308 7.35 -27.87 -18.14
CA TYR A 308 5.93 -27.73 -18.48
C TYR A 308 5.44 -28.93 -19.28
N LEU A 309 4.26 -29.41 -18.91
CA LEU A 309 3.57 -30.50 -19.59
C LEU A 309 2.20 -30.01 -20.08
N LEU A 310 1.73 -30.55 -21.20
CA LEU A 310 0.36 -30.42 -21.67
C LEU A 310 -0.43 -31.65 -21.25
N SER A 311 -1.56 -31.46 -20.59
CA SER A 311 -2.50 -32.55 -20.32
C SER A 311 -3.09 -33.03 -21.64
N ALA A 312 -2.96 -34.33 -21.96
CA ALA A 312 -3.67 -34.90 -23.09
C ALA A 312 -5.18 -34.77 -22.87
N ALA A 313 -5.80 -33.83 -23.57
CA ALA A 313 -7.23 -33.71 -23.63
C ALA A 313 -7.81 -34.90 -24.42
N GLN A 314 -7.99 -36.06 -23.76
CA GLN A 314 -9.02 -37.03 -24.13
C GLN A 314 -9.64 -37.68 -22.90
N PRO A 315 -10.99 -37.65 -22.76
CA PRO A 315 -11.71 -38.50 -21.84
C PRO A 315 -11.84 -39.89 -22.45
N SER A 316 -10.77 -40.69 -22.40
CA SER A 316 -10.89 -42.14 -22.54
C SER A 316 -10.25 -42.77 -21.33
N SER A 317 -11.11 -43.35 -20.50
CA SER A 317 -10.80 -44.13 -19.30
C SER A 317 -9.48 -44.92 -19.40
N ALA A 318 -8.65 -44.74 -18.37
CA ALA A 318 -7.50 -45.55 -17.99
C ALA A 318 -6.16 -45.28 -18.71
N SER A 319 -5.51 -44.16 -18.40
CA SER A 319 -4.04 -44.09 -18.23
C SER A 319 -3.68 -42.80 -17.49
N GLU A 320 -2.96 -42.91 -16.38
CA GLU A 320 -2.56 -41.78 -15.52
C GLU A 320 -1.39 -40.94 -16.07
N ASP A 321 -0.83 -41.23 -17.26
CA ASP A 321 0.45 -40.65 -17.71
C ASP A 321 0.40 -39.93 -19.08
N GLY A 322 -0.76 -39.39 -19.49
CA GLY A 322 -0.93 -38.71 -20.79
C GLY A 322 -0.32 -37.31 -20.92
N ALA A 323 0.71 -36.96 -20.16
CA ALA A 323 1.28 -35.60 -20.18
C ALA A 323 2.43 -35.50 -21.19
N VAL A 324 2.39 -34.49 -22.07
CA VAL A 324 3.40 -34.28 -23.12
C VAL A 324 4.23 -33.05 -22.80
N GLU A 325 5.56 -33.16 -22.82
CA GLU A 325 6.47 -32.05 -22.51
C GLU A 325 6.44 -30.95 -23.57
N VAL A 326 6.47 -29.68 -23.12
CA VAL A 326 6.36 -28.49 -23.97
C VAL A 326 7.72 -27.79 -24.07
N ALA A 327 8.15 -27.47 -25.29
CA ALA A 327 9.41 -26.78 -25.58
C ALA A 327 9.32 -25.25 -25.38
N ALA A 328 10.47 -24.58 -25.41
CA ALA A 328 10.63 -23.15 -25.05
C ALA A 328 9.92 -22.15 -25.98
N ASP A 329 9.50 -22.58 -27.17
CA ASP A 329 8.68 -21.83 -28.12
C ASP A 329 7.19 -22.20 -28.04
N LEU A 330 6.80 -22.93 -26.99
CA LEU A 330 5.48 -23.53 -26.79
C LEU A 330 5.12 -24.49 -27.92
N THR A 331 6.07 -25.33 -28.34
CA THR A 331 5.81 -26.45 -29.25
C THR A 331 5.84 -27.79 -28.53
N LEU A 332 5.09 -28.75 -29.08
CA LEU A 332 5.12 -30.15 -28.67
C LEU A 332 6.38 -30.84 -29.24
N PRO A 333 6.75 -32.03 -28.75
CA PRO A 333 7.96 -32.74 -29.20
C PRO A 333 7.96 -33.08 -30.69
N ASP A 334 6.78 -33.12 -31.32
CA ASP A 334 6.60 -33.32 -32.77
C ASP A 334 6.70 -32.03 -33.60
N GLY A 335 7.04 -30.90 -32.97
CA GLY A 335 7.19 -29.59 -33.60
C GLY A 335 5.89 -28.82 -33.82
N ARG A 336 4.73 -29.37 -33.46
CA ARG A 336 3.46 -28.63 -33.53
C ARG A 336 3.39 -27.55 -32.45
N ARG A 337 2.78 -26.41 -32.74
CA ARG A 337 2.50 -25.38 -31.72
C ARG A 337 1.49 -25.89 -30.69
N LEU A 338 1.56 -25.32 -29.48
CA LEU A 338 0.56 -25.51 -28.43
C LEU A 338 -0.84 -25.28 -29.03
N PRO A 339 -1.78 -26.23 -28.87
CA PRO A 339 -3.10 -26.14 -29.49
C PRO A 339 -4.01 -25.18 -28.71
N THR A 340 -3.70 -23.88 -28.73
CA THR A 340 -4.40 -22.85 -27.97
C THR A 340 -5.91 -22.85 -28.21
N ASP A 341 -6.36 -23.02 -29.46
CA ASP A 341 -7.79 -23.06 -29.79
C ASP A 341 -8.52 -24.24 -29.10
N ALA A 342 -7.85 -25.40 -29.00
CA ALA A 342 -8.40 -26.55 -28.30
C ALA A 342 -8.42 -26.34 -26.78
N LEU A 343 -7.40 -25.67 -26.24
CA LEU A 343 -7.33 -25.30 -24.83
C LEU A 343 -8.39 -24.26 -24.43
N LEU A 344 -8.67 -23.30 -25.31
CA LEU A 344 -9.75 -22.33 -25.17
C LEU A 344 -11.12 -23.02 -25.15
N ALA A 345 -11.34 -23.98 -26.05
CA ALA A 345 -12.58 -24.74 -26.09
C ALA A 345 -12.79 -25.62 -24.83
N ALA A 346 -11.71 -26.19 -24.29
CA ALA A 346 -11.76 -27.07 -23.12
C ALA A 346 -12.09 -26.35 -21.81
N ALA A 347 -11.73 -25.07 -21.67
CA ALA A 347 -11.89 -24.30 -20.43
C ALA A 347 -13.20 -23.49 -20.34
N ALA A 348 -14.12 -23.67 -21.29
CA ALA A 348 -15.29 -22.81 -21.45
C ALA A 348 -16.21 -22.72 -20.21
N SER A 349 -16.29 -23.78 -19.40
CA SER A 349 -17.15 -23.80 -18.20
C SER A 349 -16.62 -22.99 -17.02
N ASP A 350 -15.30 -22.79 -16.93
CA ASP A 350 -14.63 -22.10 -15.80
C ASP A 350 -13.99 -20.76 -16.20
N ALA A 351 -14.23 -20.30 -17.44
CA ALA A 351 -13.58 -19.13 -18.01
C ALA A 351 -13.90 -17.84 -17.24
N GLU A 352 -15.12 -17.67 -16.75
CA GLU A 352 -15.51 -16.46 -15.99
C GLU A 352 -14.81 -16.37 -14.63
N VAL A 353 -14.80 -17.48 -13.88
CA VAL A 353 -14.10 -17.56 -12.59
C VAL A 353 -12.59 -17.36 -12.78
N SER A 354 -12.03 -17.95 -13.84
CA SER A 354 -10.60 -17.83 -14.15
C SER A 354 -10.24 -16.41 -14.58
N ARG A 355 -11.10 -15.74 -15.33
CA ARG A 355 -10.96 -14.31 -15.68
C ARG A 355 -10.98 -13.42 -14.45
N GLY A 356 -11.97 -13.59 -13.55
CA GLY A 356 -12.02 -12.81 -12.31
C GLY A 356 -10.77 -13.02 -11.44
N ARG A 357 -10.23 -14.25 -11.37
CA ARG A 357 -8.96 -14.52 -10.68
C ARG A 357 -7.78 -13.83 -11.37
N TRP A 358 -7.74 -13.85 -12.70
CA TRP A 358 -6.68 -13.20 -13.47
C TRP A 358 -6.69 -11.68 -13.31
N GLU A 359 -7.86 -11.05 -13.32
CA GLU A 359 -8.00 -9.61 -13.05
C GLU A 359 -7.44 -9.24 -11.67
N LEU A 360 -7.66 -10.10 -10.66
CA LEU A 360 -7.05 -9.91 -9.33
C LEU A 360 -5.53 -10.11 -9.36
N CYS A 361 -5.03 -11.12 -10.08
CA CYS A 361 -3.59 -11.31 -10.25
C CYS A 361 -2.92 -10.09 -10.89
N GLN A 362 -3.57 -9.44 -11.86
CA GLN A 362 -3.07 -8.23 -12.53
C GLN A 362 -3.02 -7.01 -11.61
N ARG A 363 -3.91 -6.94 -10.61
CA ARG A 363 -4.02 -5.77 -9.70
C ARG A 363 -3.27 -5.94 -8.38
N ASP A 364 -2.97 -7.18 -7.99
CA ASP A 364 -2.39 -7.51 -6.69
C ASP A 364 -1.37 -8.65 -6.83
N ALA A 365 -0.09 -8.31 -6.75
CA ALA A 365 1.02 -9.27 -6.82
C ALA A 365 1.01 -10.25 -5.63
N SER A 366 0.46 -9.87 -4.47
CA SER A 366 0.29 -10.77 -3.33
C SER A 366 -0.78 -11.82 -3.61
N TYR A 367 -1.83 -11.46 -4.34
CA TYR A 367 -2.82 -12.43 -4.84
C TYR A 367 -2.20 -13.33 -5.91
N TYR A 368 -1.45 -12.76 -6.85
CA TYR A 368 -0.76 -13.52 -7.91
C TYR A 368 0.23 -14.56 -7.35
N ARG A 369 0.91 -14.26 -6.24
CA ARG A 369 1.79 -15.20 -5.53
C ARG A 369 1.12 -16.53 -5.19
N ARG A 370 -0.21 -16.58 -5.05
CA ARG A 370 -0.96 -17.82 -4.79
C ARG A 370 -0.91 -18.80 -5.97
N PHE A 371 -0.77 -18.28 -7.19
CA PHE A 371 -0.71 -19.02 -8.45
C PHE A 371 0.73 -19.21 -8.93
N ARG A 372 1.62 -18.28 -8.58
CA ARG A 372 3.05 -18.32 -8.88
C ARG A 372 3.86 -18.12 -7.61
N ARG A 373 4.19 -19.22 -6.93
CA ARG A 373 5.11 -19.19 -5.79
C ARG A 373 6.54 -19.25 -6.32
N PRO A 374 7.48 -18.45 -5.79
CA PRO A 374 8.87 -18.53 -6.21
C PRO A 374 9.51 -19.84 -5.71
N GLY A 375 10.20 -20.55 -6.59
CA GLY A 375 11.04 -21.70 -6.23
C GLY A 375 12.27 -21.24 -5.45
N GLY A 376 12.63 -22.03 -4.43
CA GLY A 376 13.78 -21.77 -3.55
C GLY A 376 15.13 -22.16 -4.14
#